data_AF-A0A4U2Y5V7-F1
#
_entry.id   AF-A0A4U2Y5V7-F1
#
_cell.length_a   1.000
_cell.length_b   1.000
_cell.length_c   1.000
_cell.angle_alpha   90.00
_cell.angle_beta   90.00
_cell.angle_gamma   90.00
#
_symmetry.space_group_name_H-M   'P 1'
#
loop_
_entity.id
_entity.type
_entity.pdbx_description
1 polymer ?
#
loop_
_entity_poly.entity_id
_entity_poly.type
_entity_poly.pdbx_seq_one_letter_code
_entity_poly.pdbx_strand_id
1 'polypeptide(L)'
;MATQPITIGANSIARIGDRFFLIVEVEAKAPGVEIDPVFAVRTTPQQARALINAGVMRTIIQNTRPRSRPGLKVEFKGVLFANGRFFSVFDVENSTDISVLVRISRQRAQRLIRNGARRIPVIRRTF
;
A
#
# COMPACT_ATOMS: atom_id res chain seq x y z
N MET A 1 0.14 -25.30 13.77
CA MET A 1 -0.20 -24.94 12.38
C MET A 1 1.05 -24.35 11.75
N ALA A 2 1.53 -24.88 10.62
CA ALA A 2 2.64 -24.25 9.92
C ALA A 2 2.15 -22.89 9.40
N THR A 3 2.82 -21.80 9.78
CA THR A 3 2.63 -20.49 9.15
C THR A 3 2.85 -20.66 7.65
N GLN A 4 1.87 -20.26 6.84
CA GLN A 4 2.06 -20.22 5.40
C GLN A 4 3.25 -19.29 5.13
N PRO A 5 4.29 -19.74 4.41
CA PRO A 5 5.50 -18.93 4.19
C PRO A 5 5.23 -17.74 3.27
N ILE A 6 4.08 -17.71 2.61
CA ILE A 6 3.61 -16.61 1.76
C ILE A 6 2.20 -16.23 2.21
N THR A 7 1.99 -14.96 2.53
CA THR A 7 0.72 -14.39 2.98
C THR A 7 0.44 -13.06 2.30
N ILE A 8 -0.80 -12.57 2.45
CA ILE A 8 -1.15 -11.19 2.15
C ILE A 8 -1.06 -10.39 3.45
N GLY A 9 -0.25 -9.32 3.43
CA GLY A 9 -0.15 -8.36 4.53
C GLY A 9 -1.24 -7.30 4.43
N ALA A 10 -0.85 -6.03 4.64
CA ALA A 10 -1.75 -4.89 4.50
C ALA A 10 -2.44 -4.86 3.13
N ASN A 11 -3.78 -4.80 3.15
CA ASN A 11 -4.59 -4.75 1.94
C ASN A 11 -5.77 -3.78 2.10
N SER A 12 -6.01 -2.95 1.07
CA SER A 12 -7.08 -1.95 1.13
C SER A 12 -7.46 -1.39 -0.24
N ILE A 13 -8.65 -0.77 -0.35
CA ILE A 13 -9.10 -0.07 -1.55
C ILE A 13 -8.87 1.44 -1.44
N ALA A 14 -8.01 1.98 -2.29
CA ALA A 14 -7.77 3.40 -2.43
C ALA A 14 -8.64 3.99 -3.54
N ARG A 15 -9.34 5.09 -3.24
CA ARG A 15 -9.94 5.97 -4.25
C ARG A 15 -9.02 7.17 -4.47
N ILE A 16 -8.41 7.26 -5.65
CA ILE A 16 -7.49 8.35 -6.01
C ILE A 16 -8.11 9.12 -7.17
N GLY A 17 -8.82 10.21 -6.83
CA GLY A 17 -9.63 10.95 -7.79
C GLY A 17 -10.87 10.13 -8.21
N ASP A 18 -11.02 9.92 -9.52
CA ASP A 18 -12.06 9.13 -10.16
C ASP A 18 -11.71 7.63 -10.31
N ARG A 19 -10.49 7.22 -9.92
CA ARG A 19 -10.00 5.85 -10.09
C ARG A 19 -9.88 5.11 -8.77
N PHE A 20 -10.03 3.79 -8.84
CA PHE A 20 -9.88 2.87 -7.73
C PHE A 20 -8.66 1.98 -7.90
N PHE A 21 -8.02 1.65 -6.78
CA PHE A 21 -6.84 0.80 -6.73
C PHE A 21 -6.93 -0.11 -5.50
N LEU A 22 -6.68 -1.41 -5.69
CA LEU A 22 -6.35 -2.32 -4.60
C LEU A 22 -4.87 -2.13 -4.27
N ILE A 23 -4.58 -1.70 -3.05
CA ILE A 23 -3.24 -1.67 -2.49
C ILE A 23 -3.05 -2.99 -1.74
N VAL A 24 -2.01 -3.74 -2.08
CA VAL A 24 -1.78 -5.06 -1.48
C VAL A 24 -0.29 -5.27 -1.25
N GLU A 25 0.03 -5.75 -0.07
CA GLU A 25 1.32 -6.29 0.29
C GLU A 25 1.32 -7.81 0.17
N VAL A 26 2.33 -8.36 -0.49
CA VAL A 26 2.63 -9.78 -0.42
C VAL A 26 3.79 -9.95 0.54
N GLU A 27 3.65 -10.81 1.53
CA GLU A 27 4.72 -11.16 2.46
C GLU A 27 5.19 -12.58 2.16
N ALA A 28 6.47 -12.77 1.92
CA ALA A 28 7.10 -14.08 1.87
C ALA A 28 8.28 -14.12 2.84
N LYS A 29 8.16 -15.00 3.86
CA LYS A 29 9.09 -15.09 4.99
C LYS A 29 9.53 -16.54 5.20
N ALA A 30 10.83 -16.76 5.20
CA ALA A 30 11.49 -18.03 5.51
C ALA A 30 12.87 -17.75 6.15
N PRO A 31 13.55 -18.73 6.77
CA PRO A 31 14.88 -18.48 7.33
C PRO A 31 15.84 -17.87 6.30
N GLY A 32 16.32 -16.65 6.57
CA GLY A 32 17.20 -15.89 5.67
C GLY A 32 16.51 -15.20 4.48
N VAL A 33 15.18 -15.24 4.38
CA VAL A 33 14.41 -14.63 3.28
C VAL A 33 13.30 -13.74 3.84
N GLU A 34 13.30 -12.48 3.40
CA GLU A 34 12.21 -11.53 3.63
C GLU A 34 11.91 -10.78 2.34
N ILE A 35 10.71 -10.98 1.81
CA ILE A 35 10.21 -10.36 0.58
C ILE A 35 8.85 -9.76 0.90
N ASP A 36 8.74 -8.44 0.82
CA ASP A 36 7.56 -7.67 1.26
C ASP A 36 7.09 -6.61 0.21
N PRO A 37 6.92 -6.98 -1.07
CA PRO A 37 6.55 -6.01 -2.09
C PRO A 37 5.10 -5.51 -1.91
N VAL A 38 4.94 -4.20 -2.07
CA VAL A 38 3.63 -3.56 -2.18
C VAL A 38 3.32 -3.27 -3.66
N PHE A 39 2.10 -3.58 -4.07
CA PHE A 39 1.57 -3.30 -5.41
C PHE A 39 0.29 -2.46 -5.33
N ALA A 40 0.04 -1.69 -6.39
CA ALA A 40 -1.26 -1.07 -6.61
C ALA A 40 -1.90 -1.68 -7.87
N VAL A 41 -3.04 -2.32 -7.74
CA VAL A 41 -3.79 -2.92 -8.85
C VAL A 41 -4.96 -2.01 -9.19
N ARG A 42 -5.03 -1.51 -10.43
CA ARG A 42 -6.17 -0.68 -10.86
C ARG A 42 -7.43 -1.54 -10.93
N THR A 43 -8.49 -1.08 -10.29
CA THR A 43 -9.80 -1.75 -10.29
C THR A 43 -10.86 -0.88 -10.98
N THR A 44 -11.91 -1.52 -11.49
CA THR A 44 -13.14 -0.82 -11.87
C THR A 44 -13.91 -0.37 -10.61
N PRO A 45 -14.80 0.63 -10.71
CA PRO A 45 -15.66 1.00 -9.59
C PRO A 45 -16.51 -0.17 -9.07
N GLN A 46 -16.94 -1.07 -9.96
CA GLN A 46 -17.72 -2.26 -9.58
C GLN A 46 -16.87 -3.25 -8.79
N GLN A 47 -15.66 -3.56 -9.25
CA GLN A 47 -14.71 -4.44 -8.53
C GLN A 47 -14.37 -3.87 -7.16
N ALA A 48 -14.04 -2.57 -7.10
CA ALA A 48 -13.75 -1.89 -5.84
C ALA A 48 -14.93 -1.97 -4.86
N ARG A 49 -16.16 -1.76 -5.35
CA ARG A 49 -17.37 -1.87 -4.53
C ARG A 49 -17.60 -3.29 -4.04
N ALA A 50 -17.42 -4.29 -4.91
CA ALA A 50 -17.57 -5.69 -4.54
C ALA A 50 -16.58 -6.08 -3.42
N LEU A 51 -15.32 -5.67 -3.52
CA LEU A 51 -14.30 -5.94 -2.49
C LEU A 51 -14.61 -5.23 -1.17
N ILE A 52 -15.02 -3.96 -1.21
CA ILE A 52 -15.42 -3.22 -0.01
C ILE A 52 -16.62 -3.90 0.67
N ASN A 53 -17.61 -4.33 -0.11
CA ASN A 53 -18.78 -5.04 0.42
C ASN A 53 -18.42 -6.41 1.01
N ALA A 54 -17.36 -7.05 0.51
CA ALA A 54 -16.79 -8.27 1.06
C ALA A 54 -15.91 -8.05 2.31
N GLY A 55 -15.77 -6.80 2.78
CA GLY A 55 -15.04 -6.45 4.01
C GLY A 55 -13.64 -5.88 3.81
N VAL A 56 -13.17 -5.69 2.56
CA VAL A 56 -11.86 -5.05 2.32
C VAL A 56 -11.91 -3.58 2.75
N MET A 57 -11.00 -3.20 3.64
CA MET A 57 -10.95 -1.85 4.20
C MET A 57 -10.65 -0.79 3.13
N ARG A 58 -11.06 0.44 3.38
CA ARG A 58 -10.67 1.60 2.57
C ARG A 58 -9.32 2.11 3.01
N THR A 59 -8.44 2.39 2.06
CA THR A 59 -7.12 2.98 2.31
C THR A 59 -7.26 4.36 2.94
N ILE A 60 -6.48 4.64 3.99
CA ILE A 60 -6.40 5.97 4.58
C ILE A 60 -5.50 6.84 3.71
N ILE A 61 -6.00 7.99 3.26
CA ILE A 61 -5.22 8.97 2.50
C ILE A 61 -5.15 10.27 3.30
N GLN A 62 -3.94 10.69 3.65
CA GLN A 62 -3.72 11.84 4.54
C GLN A 62 -2.54 12.71 4.07
N ASN A 63 -2.35 13.87 4.71
CA ASN A 63 -1.27 14.81 4.37
C ASN A 63 -0.05 14.70 5.30
N THR A 64 -0.21 14.04 6.44
CA THR A 64 0.83 13.94 7.47
C THR A 64 1.33 12.51 7.58
N ARG A 65 2.63 12.33 7.80
CA ARG A 65 3.22 11.00 8.01
C ARG A 65 2.69 10.38 9.33
N PRO A 66 2.20 9.13 9.32
CA PRO A 66 1.87 8.43 10.57
C PRO A 66 3.14 8.26 11.44
N ARG A 67 2.97 8.33 12.76
CA ARG A 67 4.08 8.20 13.71
C ARG A 67 3.97 6.88 14.45
N SER A 68 5.08 6.16 14.54
CA SER A 68 5.19 4.99 15.41
C SER A 68 4.94 5.40 16.87
N ARG A 69 4.27 4.54 17.61
CA ARG A 69 4.03 4.67 19.06
C ARG A 69 3.86 3.27 19.66
N PRO A 70 3.91 3.09 21.00
CA PRO A 70 3.69 1.77 21.59
C PRO A 70 2.40 1.13 21.05
N GLY A 71 2.51 -0.10 20.53
CA GLY A 71 1.39 -0.83 19.92
C GLY A 71 1.02 -0.41 18.48
N LEU A 72 1.78 0.48 17.84
CA LEU A 72 1.57 0.89 16.43
C LEU A 72 2.92 0.97 15.70
N LYS A 73 3.19 0.00 14.83
CA LYS A 73 4.35 0.04 13.95
C LYS A 73 3.99 0.83 12.69
N VAL A 74 4.97 1.54 12.15
CA VAL A 74 4.83 2.31 10.92
C VAL A 74 6.07 2.06 10.07
N GLU A 75 5.89 1.40 8.94
CA GLU A 75 6.95 1.08 8.00
C GLU A 75 6.77 1.85 6.70
N PHE A 76 7.86 2.43 6.17
CA PHE A 76 7.81 3.11 4.87
C PHE A 76 8.07 2.10 3.74
N LYS A 77 7.04 1.80 2.95
CA LYS A 77 7.12 0.79 1.88
C LYS A 77 7.59 1.34 0.53
N GLY A 78 7.39 2.64 0.28
CA GLY A 78 7.89 3.29 -0.94
C GLY A 78 7.04 4.42 -1.48
N VAL A 79 7.19 4.71 -2.77
CA VAL A 79 6.50 5.80 -3.46
C VAL A 79 5.55 5.26 -4.52
N LEU A 80 4.27 5.62 -4.41
CA LEU A 80 3.23 5.32 -5.38
C LEU A 80 2.97 6.55 -6.26
N PHE A 81 2.95 6.34 -7.59
CA PHE A 81 2.41 7.31 -8.55
C PHE A 81 1.13 6.75 -9.17
N ALA A 82 -0.01 7.32 -8.81
CA ALA A 82 -1.32 6.87 -9.25
C ALA A 82 -2.23 8.05 -9.59
N ASN A 83 -2.88 7.96 -10.76
CA ASN A 83 -3.78 8.98 -11.29
C ASN A 83 -3.23 10.42 -11.22
N GLY A 84 -1.98 10.62 -11.69
CA GLY A 84 -1.32 11.93 -11.71
C GLY A 84 -0.87 12.44 -10.33
N ARG A 85 -1.05 11.67 -9.26
CA ARG A 85 -0.74 12.05 -7.87
C ARG A 85 0.37 11.16 -7.30
N PHE A 86 1.15 11.72 -6.38
CA PHE A 86 2.24 11.03 -5.71
C PHE A 86 1.94 10.81 -4.23
N PHE A 87 2.33 9.63 -3.73
CA PHE A 87 2.14 9.23 -2.34
C PHE A 87 3.39 8.56 -1.80
N SER A 88 3.72 8.84 -0.54
CA SER A 88 4.49 7.93 0.29
C SER A 88 3.54 6.88 0.86
N VAL A 89 3.86 5.60 0.68
CA VAL A 89 3.05 4.49 1.19
C VAL A 89 3.68 3.96 2.47
N PHE A 90 2.86 3.85 3.50
CA PHE A 90 3.25 3.26 4.76
C PHE A 90 2.39 2.03 5.03
N ASP A 91 3.02 0.97 5.48
CA ASP A 91 2.32 -0.05 6.22
C ASP A 91 2.21 0.39 7.69
N VAL A 92 1.02 0.25 8.26
CA VAL A 92 0.70 0.67 9.61
C VAL A 92 0.03 -0.50 10.30
N GLU A 93 0.81 -1.19 11.12
CA GLU A 93 0.43 -2.40 11.83
C GLU A 93 0.06 -2.06 13.28
N ASN A 94 -1.15 -2.47 13.66
CA ASN A 94 -1.60 -2.61 15.05
C ASN A 94 -2.31 -3.97 15.23
N SER A 95 -3.54 -4.02 15.74
CA SER A 95 -4.40 -5.20 15.66
C SER A 95 -4.93 -5.49 14.24
N THR A 96 -4.68 -4.60 13.28
CA THR A 96 -5.10 -4.71 11.87
C THR A 96 -4.09 -4.00 10.98
N ASP A 97 -3.67 -4.65 9.89
CA ASP A 97 -2.69 -4.08 8.96
C ASP A 97 -3.40 -3.26 7.87
N ILE A 98 -3.01 -1.99 7.74
CA ILE A 98 -3.58 -1.10 6.73
C ILE A 98 -2.52 -0.24 6.05
N SER A 99 -2.64 -0.13 4.72
CA SER A 99 -1.83 0.81 3.96
C SER A 99 -2.32 2.25 4.17
N VAL A 100 -1.40 3.15 4.53
CA VAL A 100 -1.63 4.60 4.61
C VAL A 100 -0.89 5.31 3.49
N LEU A 101 -1.62 6.08 2.69
CA LEU A 101 -1.08 6.89 1.59
C LEU A 101 -0.95 8.34 2.04
N VAL A 102 0.28 8.82 2.16
CA VAL A 102 0.59 10.22 2.49
C VAL A 102 0.83 11.00 1.22
N ARG A 103 0.03 12.03 0.96
CA ARG A 103 0.20 12.91 -0.21
C ARG A 103 1.55 13.59 -0.17
N ILE A 104 2.28 13.56 -1.30
CA ILE A 104 3.57 14.23 -1.44
C ILE A 104 3.65 14.96 -2.79
N SER A 105 4.53 15.96 -2.87
CA SER A 105 4.82 16.62 -4.14
C SER A 105 5.65 15.73 -5.07
N ARG A 106 5.62 16.01 -6.37
CA ARG A 106 6.51 15.37 -7.36
C ARG A 106 7.99 15.49 -6.98
N GLN A 107 8.41 16.67 -6.51
CA GLN A 107 9.79 16.91 -6.09
C GLN A 107 10.18 16.02 -4.89
N ARG A 108 9.27 15.88 -3.91
CA ARG A 108 9.50 14.98 -2.76
C ARG A 108 9.56 13.53 -3.19
N ALA A 109 8.67 13.09 -4.08
CA ALA A 109 8.67 11.74 -4.64
C ALA A 109 10.00 11.43 -5.34
N GLN A 110 10.46 12.33 -6.21
CA GLN A 110 11.75 12.20 -6.91
C GLN A 110 12.93 12.15 -5.93
N ARG A 111 12.92 12.99 -4.88
CA ARG A 111 13.96 12.96 -3.84
C ARG A 111 14.00 11.62 -3.12
N LEU A 112 12.85 11.06 -2.75
CA LEU A 112 12.77 9.76 -2.09
C LEU A 112 13.30 8.64 -2.99
N ILE A 113 12.88 8.61 -4.26
CA ILE A 113 13.31 7.59 -5.22
C ILE A 113 14.83 7.68 -5.47
N ARG A 114 15.38 8.89 -5.62
CA ARG A 114 16.84 9.09 -5.74
C ARG A 114 17.60 8.60 -4.51
N ASN A 115 16.98 8.65 -3.34
CA ASN A 115 17.56 8.16 -2.09
C ASN A 115 17.26 6.66 -1.85
N GLY A 116 16.88 5.91 -2.89
CA GLY A 116 16.69 4.46 -2.81
C GLY A 116 15.28 3.99 -2.44
N ALA A 117 14.30 4.89 -2.30
CA ALA A 117 12.93 4.46 -2.06
C ALA A 117 12.38 3.65 -3.25
N ARG A 118 11.77 2.50 -2.96
CA ARG A 118 11.11 1.66 -3.95
C ARG A 118 10.00 2.45 -4.67
N ARG A 119 9.90 2.29 -6.00
CA ARG A 119 8.76 2.77 -6.77
C ARG A 119 7.71 1.66 -6.80
N ILE A 120 6.57 1.91 -6.16
CA ILE A 120 5.47 0.94 -6.12
C ILE A 120 4.84 0.83 -7.52
N PRO A 121 4.82 -0.37 -8.10
CA PRO A 121 4.25 -0.59 -9.43
C PRO A 121 2.72 -0.45 -9.41
N VAL A 122 2.18 0.06 -10.51
CA VAL A 122 0.73 0.08 -10.76
C VAL A 122 0.42 -0.93 -11.85
N ILE A 123 -0.26 -2.01 -11.51
CA ILE A 123 -0.77 -3.02 -12.44
C ILE A 123 -2.08 -2.49 -13.04
N ARG A 124 -2.09 -2.24 -14.35
CA ARG A 124 -3.21 -1.56 -15.04
C ARG A 124 -4.12 -2.50 -15.84
N ARG A 125 -3.60 -3.65 -16.25
CA ARG A 125 -4.33 -4.72 -16.94
C ARG A 125 -4.31 -5.91 -16.00
N THR A 126 -5.50 -6.30 -15.55
CA THR A 126 -5.68 -7.39 -14.59
C THR A 126 -6.07 -8.71 -15.24
N PHE A 127 -6.27 -8.69 -16.56
CA PHE A 127 -6.57 -9.81 -17.46
C PHE A 127 -6.35 -9.33 -18.90
#